data_AF-A0A7S2E8K8-F1
#
_entry.id   AF-A0A7S2E8K8-F1
#
_cell.length_a   1.000
_cell.length_b   1.000
_cell.length_c   1.000
_cell.angle_alpha   90.00
_cell.angle_beta   90.00
_cell.angle_gamma   90.00
#
_symmetry.space_group_name_H-M   'P 1'
#
loop_
_entity.id
_entity.type
_entity.pdbx_description
1 polymer ?
#
loop_
_entity_poly.entity_id
_entity_poly.type
_entity_poly.pdbx_seq_one_letter_code
_entity_poly.pdbx_strand_id
1 'polypeptide(L)'
;MVLKMMTMLRRCGAPAFPSSLPVAASLVLLSTTVVPGARSDPLSEARLPPGYTVTEFSSGHGRARGLRVLPNGDVLLATGVGQYGPDASGVTLLWDDDGDGAADGTASLVGDGLGLTHGIEYLRPENNPRGENEGWILASSDTTVYAWPYALGERLDEELGGRFVVVSNMNARSNAEDLGAFRGHWTRTLALSPGDQRYLYVSVGSAGNVDNDSYRSRIRRFDLRTMVEGTPFDFREGEVFADGLRNEVGLAFDAAGGVLGGEN
;
A
#
# COMPACT_ATOMS: atom_id res chain seq x y z
N MET A 1 -22.88 -2.49 8.47
CA MET A 1 -21.57 -3.16 8.51
C MET A 1 -21.04 -3.14 7.09
N VAL A 2 -19.92 -2.45 6.83
CA VAL A 2 -19.31 -2.42 5.51
C VAL A 2 -18.47 -3.69 5.39
N LEU A 3 -18.87 -4.63 4.54
CA LEU A 3 -18.07 -5.82 4.26
C LEU A 3 -17.05 -5.44 3.18
N LYS A 4 -15.77 -5.29 3.56
CA LYS A 4 -14.69 -5.15 2.59
C LYS A 4 -14.12 -6.54 2.30
N MET A 5 -14.20 -6.93 1.04
CA MET A 5 -13.64 -8.17 0.51
C MET A 5 -12.40 -7.84 -0.32
N MET A 6 -11.41 -8.69 -0.18
CA MET A 6 -10.26 -8.72 -1.06
C MET A 6 -10.53 -9.73 -2.15
N THR A 7 -10.37 -9.30 -3.40
CA THR A 7 -10.78 -10.11 -4.56
C THR A 7 -9.61 -10.31 -5.50
N MET A 8 -9.55 -11.48 -6.11
CA MET A 8 -8.52 -11.79 -7.08
C MET A 8 -9.11 -11.83 -8.48
N LEU A 9 -8.58 -10.98 -9.37
CA LEU A 9 -8.95 -10.96 -10.77
C LEU A 9 -7.90 -11.75 -11.57
N ARG A 10 -8.32 -12.82 -12.24
CA ARG A 10 -7.42 -13.70 -13.01
C ARG A 10 -7.98 -13.99 -14.39
N ARG A 11 -7.08 -14.29 -15.33
CA ARG A 11 -7.45 -14.85 -16.64
C ARG A 11 -7.75 -16.35 -16.48
N CYS A 12 -8.80 -16.87 -17.12
CA CYS A 12 -9.16 -18.29 -17.03
C CYS A 12 -7.98 -19.20 -17.43
N GLY A 13 -7.63 -20.16 -16.56
CA GLY A 13 -6.55 -21.13 -16.79
C GLY A 13 -5.13 -20.68 -16.37
N ALA A 14 -5.01 -19.51 -15.75
CA ALA A 14 -3.76 -19.01 -15.16
C ALA A 14 -3.44 -19.69 -13.81
N PRO A 15 -2.17 -20.04 -13.50
CA PRO A 15 -1.78 -20.40 -12.14
C PRO A 15 -1.97 -19.21 -11.19
N ALA A 16 -2.22 -19.52 -9.92
CA ALA A 16 -2.62 -18.56 -8.89
C ALA A 16 -1.61 -17.43 -8.65
N PHE A 17 -0.34 -17.82 -8.60
CA PHE A 17 0.80 -16.93 -8.58
C PHE A 17 1.91 -17.60 -9.41
N PRO A 18 2.49 -16.93 -10.42
CA PRO A 18 3.61 -17.50 -11.15
C PRO A 18 4.88 -17.42 -10.30
N SER A 19 5.61 -18.52 -10.19
CA SER A 19 6.97 -18.55 -9.62
C SER A 19 8.02 -17.84 -10.50
N SER A 20 7.63 -17.34 -11.69
CA SER A 20 8.46 -16.44 -12.52
C SER A 20 7.66 -15.89 -13.74
N LEU A 21 7.19 -14.63 -13.65
CA LEU A 21 6.70 -13.73 -14.74
C LEU A 21 5.61 -14.22 -15.74
N PRO A 22 4.99 -13.27 -16.46
CA PRO A 22 3.72 -12.64 -16.12
C PRO A 22 2.52 -13.45 -16.63
N VAL A 23 1.85 -14.19 -15.76
CA VAL A 23 0.40 -14.35 -15.92
C VAL A 23 -0.24 -13.35 -14.99
N ALA A 24 -0.96 -12.38 -15.56
CA ALA A 24 -1.57 -11.29 -14.82
C ALA A 24 -2.71 -11.82 -13.95
N ALA A 25 -2.35 -12.30 -12.76
CA ALA A 25 -3.25 -12.31 -11.64
C ALA A 25 -3.14 -10.93 -11.00
N SER A 26 -4.19 -10.11 -11.14
CA SER A 26 -4.26 -8.80 -10.52
C SER A 26 -5.12 -8.93 -9.27
N LEU A 27 -4.52 -8.66 -8.13
CA LEU A 27 -5.24 -8.60 -6.87
C LEU A 27 -5.89 -7.22 -6.76
N VAL A 28 -7.21 -7.19 -6.62
CA VAL A 28 -7.99 -5.95 -6.61
C VAL A 28 -8.75 -5.88 -5.30
N LEU A 29 -8.64 -4.75 -4.61
CA LEU A 29 -9.54 -4.48 -3.50
C LEU A 29 -10.86 -3.95 -4.04
N LEU A 30 -11.93 -4.74 -3.87
CA LEU A 30 -13.28 -4.25 -4.07
C LEU A 30 -13.83 -3.77 -2.72
N SER A 31 -13.87 -2.46 -2.53
CA SER A 31 -14.62 -1.87 -1.41
C SER A 31 -16.08 -1.75 -1.82
N THR A 32 -16.92 -2.69 -1.39
CA THR A 32 -18.37 -2.57 -1.58
C THR A 32 -19.01 -1.98 -0.34
N THR A 33 -19.68 -0.84 -0.50
CA THR A 33 -20.57 -0.30 0.53
C THR A 33 -21.84 -1.13 0.50
N VAL A 34 -21.92 -2.16 1.36
CA VAL A 34 -23.17 -2.89 1.58
C VAL A 34 -24.16 -1.94 2.26
N VAL A 35 -25.07 -1.35 1.48
CA VAL A 35 -26.20 -0.59 1.99
C VAL A 35 -27.07 -1.55 2.82
N PRO A 36 -27.55 -1.19 4.02
CA PRO A 36 -28.48 -2.02 4.77
C PRO A 36 -29.69 -2.40 3.89
N GLY A 37 -29.83 -3.67 3.55
CA GLY A 37 -30.87 -4.18 2.63
C GLY A 37 -30.38 -4.68 1.27
N ALA A 38 -29.10 -4.51 0.92
CA ALA A 38 -28.50 -5.17 -0.25
C ALA A 38 -28.54 -6.71 -0.04
N ARG A 39 -29.21 -7.41 -0.96
CA ARG A 39 -29.52 -8.85 -0.87
C ARG A 39 -28.58 -9.75 -1.70
N SER A 40 -27.63 -9.17 -2.42
CA SER A 40 -26.75 -9.87 -3.36
C SER A 40 -25.30 -9.79 -2.89
N ASP A 41 -24.59 -10.90 -3.06
CA ASP A 41 -23.13 -10.94 -2.97
C ASP A 41 -22.54 -9.98 -4.02
N PRO A 42 -21.76 -8.96 -3.63
CA PRO A 42 -21.20 -7.99 -4.57
C PRO A 42 -20.38 -8.62 -5.70
N LEU A 43 -19.79 -9.80 -5.49
CA LEU A 43 -19.09 -10.53 -6.54
C LEU A 43 -20.03 -11.10 -7.60
N SER A 44 -21.26 -11.45 -7.22
CA SER A 44 -22.28 -11.97 -8.14
C SER A 44 -22.77 -10.93 -9.14
N GLU A 45 -22.55 -9.64 -8.86
CA GLU A 45 -22.92 -8.52 -9.74
C GLU A 45 -21.74 -8.03 -10.61
N ALA A 46 -20.52 -8.53 -10.37
CA ALA A 46 -19.33 -8.12 -11.10
C ALA A 46 -19.44 -8.52 -12.58
N ARG A 47 -19.29 -7.54 -13.48
CA ARG A 47 -19.21 -7.76 -14.92
C ARG A 47 -17.75 -7.76 -15.34
N LEU A 48 -17.27 -8.90 -15.83
CA LEU A 48 -15.88 -9.06 -16.26
C LEU A 48 -15.79 -9.20 -17.79
N PRO A 49 -14.69 -8.75 -18.42
CA PRO A 49 -14.39 -9.08 -19.81
C PRO A 49 -14.32 -10.60 -20.02
N PRO A 50 -14.60 -11.11 -21.23
CA PRO A 50 -14.46 -12.54 -21.54
C PRO A 50 -13.08 -13.08 -21.16
N GLY A 51 -13.06 -14.24 -20.50
CA GLY A 51 -11.82 -14.90 -20.08
C GLY A 51 -11.25 -14.41 -18.75
N TYR A 52 -12.00 -13.64 -17.96
CA TYR A 52 -11.64 -13.25 -16.60
C TYR A 52 -12.63 -13.80 -15.57
N THR A 53 -12.11 -14.14 -14.39
CA THR A 53 -12.90 -14.53 -13.20
C THR A 53 -12.48 -13.69 -12.00
N VAL A 54 -13.42 -13.50 -11.08
CA VAL A 54 -13.19 -12.87 -9.78
C VAL A 54 -13.62 -13.82 -8.68
N THR A 55 -12.77 -13.99 -7.67
CA THR A 55 -13.05 -14.78 -6.46
C THR A 55 -12.72 -13.94 -5.23
N GLU A 56 -13.40 -14.22 -4.13
CA GLU A 56 -12.95 -13.72 -2.83
C GLU A 56 -11.64 -14.43 -2.47
N PHE A 57 -10.61 -13.64 -2.17
CA PHE A 57 -9.36 -14.14 -1.62
C PHE A 57 -9.41 -14.19 -0.09
N SER A 58 -9.92 -13.11 0.54
CA SER A 58 -10.09 -13.03 1.98
C SER A 58 -11.05 -11.90 2.37
N SER A 59 -11.69 -12.00 3.53
CA SER A 59 -12.65 -11.00 4.04
C SER A 59 -12.47 -10.72 5.53
N GLY A 60 -13.16 -9.69 6.03
CA GLY A 60 -13.14 -9.31 7.45
C GLY A 60 -12.04 -8.33 7.86
N HIS A 61 -11.27 -7.79 6.92
CA HIS A 61 -10.08 -6.97 7.19
C HIS A 61 -10.34 -5.48 7.47
N GLY A 62 -11.48 -5.15 8.06
CA GLY A 62 -11.82 -3.75 8.38
C GLY A 62 -11.69 -2.81 7.17
N ARG A 63 -11.02 -1.67 7.35
CA ARG A 63 -10.84 -0.66 6.30
C ARG A 63 -9.63 -0.98 5.42
N ALA A 64 -9.69 -2.08 4.67
CA ALA A 64 -8.68 -2.49 3.69
C ALA A 64 -8.37 -1.38 2.66
N ARG A 65 -7.08 -1.18 2.33
CA ARG A 65 -6.57 -0.06 1.52
C ARG A 65 -5.49 -0.47 0.51
N GLY A 66 -4.27 -0.71 0.96
CA GLY A 66 -3.14 -1.04 0.09
C GLY A 66 -2.89 -2.55 0.08
N LEU A 67 -2.44 -3.09 -1.05
CA LEU A 67 -2.00 -4.49 -1.15
C LEU A 67 -0.60 -4.56 -1.72
N ARG A 68 0.19 -5.52 -1.23
CA ARG A 68 1.47 -5.88 -1.82
C ARG A 68 1.65 -7.39 -1.84
N VAL A 69 1.74 -7.97 -3.05
CA VAL A 69 2.16 -9.36 -3.23
C VAL A 69 3.67 -9.43 -3.02
N LEU A 70 4.11 -10.37 -2.20
CA LEU A 70 5.51 -10.63 -1.87
C LEU A 70 6.12 -11.67 -2.82
N PRO A 71 7.45 -11.76 -2.92
CA PRO A 71 8.10 -12.72 -3.82
C PRO A 71 7.76 -14.20 -3.58
N ASN A 72 7.32 -14.56 -2.36
CA ASN A 72 6.88 -15.91 -2.02
C ASN A 72 5.39 -16.17 -2.30
N GLY A 73 4.64 -15.18 -2.81
CA GLY A 73 3.21 -15.31 -3.09
C GLY A 73 2.29 -14.80 -1.97
N ASP A 74 2.80 -14.64 -0.76
CA ASP A 74 2.06 -14.04 0.35
C ASP A 74 1.65 -12.60 0.02
N VAL A 75 0.62 -12.10 0.69
CA VAL A 75 0.08 -10.77 0.47
C VAL A 75 0.07 -9.96 1.75
N LEU A 76 0.69 -8.78 1.70
CA LEU A 76 0.52 -7.75 2.70
C LEU A 76 -0.72 -6.92 2.40
N LEU A 77 -1.54 -6.71 3.41
CA LEU A 77 -2.70 -5.85 3.40
C LEU A 77 -2.55 -4.72 4.40
N ALA A 78 -2.58 -3.48 3.91
CA ALA A 78 -2.68 -2.29 4.74
C ALA A 78 -4.14 -2.00 5.07
N THR A 79 -4.45 -1.86 6.36
CA THR A 79 -5.71 -1.30 6.83
C THR A 79 -5.48 0.12 7.31
N GLY A 80 -6.37 1.02 6.91
CA GLY A 80 -6.22 2.44 7.17
C GLY A 80 -7.21 2.97 8.18
N VAL A 81 -6.81 3.93 9.00
CA VAL A 81 -7.74 4.73 9.80
C VAL A 81 -8.78 5.43 8.90
N GLY A 82 -9.84 5.97 9.50
CA GLY A 82 -10.79 6.83 8.83
C GLY A 82 -10.45 8.32 8.96
N GLN A 83 -11.01 9.15 8.08
CA GLN A 83 -10.87 10.60 8.17
C GLN A 83 -11.61 11.18 9.39
N TYR A 84 -12.66 10.50 9.88
CA TYR A 84 -13.57 11.00 10.92
C TYR A 84 -13.92 10.00 12.03
N GLY A 85 -13.18 8.89 12.19
CA GLY A 85 -13.56 7.85 13.16
C GLY A 85 -12.42 6.92 13.57
N PRO A 86 -12.63 6.14 14.65
CA PRO A 86 -11.63 5.25 15.25
C PRO A 86 -11.53 3.92 14.49
N ASP A 87 -11.38 3.97 13.16
CA ASP A 87 -11.10 2.74 12.42
C ASP A 87 -9.69 2.27 12.82
N ALA A 88 -9.55 1.01 13.24
CA ALA A 88 -8.25 0.43 13.50
C ALA A 88 -7.42 0.39 12.20
N SER A 89 -6.11 0.59 12.34
CA SER A 89 -5.14 0.52 11.26
C SER A 89 -4.07 -0.53 11.55
N GLY A 90 -3.37 -0.99 10.53
CA GLY A 90 -2.38 -2.05 10.69
C GLY A 90 -1.91 -2.66 9.38
N VAL A 91 -1.08 -3.69 9.50
CA VAL A 91 -0.62 -4.52 8.39
C VAL A 91 -0.90 -5.98 8.70
N THR A 92 -1.59 -6.65 7.80
CA THR A 92 -1.93 -8.08 7.89
C THR A 92 -1.22 -8.83 6.77
N LEU A 93 -0.56 -9.93 7.10
CA LEU A 93 -0.06 -10.92 6.15
C LEU A 93 -1.17 -11.94 5.86
N LEU A 94 -1.32 -12.32 4.60
CA LEU A 94 -2.24 -13.33 4.10
C LEU A 94 -1.44 -14.32 3.25
N TRP A 95 -1.74 -15.61 3.32
CA TRP A 95 -1.08 -16.64 2.51
C TRP A 95 -2.08 -17.63 1.92
N ASP A 96 -1.69 -18.24 0.80
CA ASP A 96 -2.43 -19.22 0.00
C ASP A 96 -1.43 -20.33 -0.32
N ASP A 97 -1.36 -21.33 0.57
CA ASP A 97 -0.36 -22.40 0.53
C ASP A 97 -0.73 -23.47 -0.51
N ASP A 98 -2.02 -23.66 -0.80
CA ASP A 98 -2.49 -24.64 -1.78
C ASP A 98 -2.72 -24.08 -3.20
N GLY A 99 -2.68 -22.75 -3.34
CA GLY A 99 -2.79 -22.05 -4.61
C GLY A 99 -4.19 -22.07 -5.20
N ASP A 100 -5.23 -22.28 -4.41
CA ASP A 100 -6.61 -22.32 -4.89
C ASP A 100 -7.21 -20.92 -5.15
N GLY A 101 -6.50 -19.86 -4.72
CA GLY A 101 -6.94 -18.48 -4.86
C GLY A 101 -7.83 -17.97 -3.71
N ALA A 102 -7.84 -18.66 -2.58
CA ALA A 102 -8.33 -18.22 -1.29
C ALA A 102 -7.19 -18.22 -0.26
N ALA A 103 -7.27 -17.36 0.74
CA ALA A 103 -6.27 -17.31 1.80
C ALA A 103 -6.52 -18.44 2.82
N ASP A 104 -5.50 -19.27 3.05
CA ASP A 104 -5.48 -20.33 4.06
C ASP A 104 -5.30 -19.79 5.48
N GLY A 105 -4.71 -18.62 5.61
CA GLY A 105 -4.49 -18.00 6.90
C GLY A 105 -4.00 -16.57 6.84
N THR A 106 -3.95 -15.97 8.02
CA THR A 106 -3.63 -14.55 8.20
C THR A 106 -2.83 -14.33 9.48
N ALA A 107 -1.94 -13.34 9.49
CA ALA A 107 -1.23 -12.89 10.69
C ALA A 107 -1.22 -11.36 10.78
N SER A 108 -1.48 -10.81 11.97
CA SER A 108 -1.38 -9.36 12.20
C SER A 108 0.08 -8.99 12.48
N LEU A 109 0.76 -8.41 11.50
CA LEU A 109 2.18 -8.05 11.61
C LEU A 109 2.38 -6.70 12.30
N VAL A 110 1.43 -5.77 12.13
CA VAL A 110 1.47 -4.44 12.76
C VAL A 110 0.07 -4.09 13.23
N GLY A 111 -0.07 -3.77 14.51
CA GLY A 111 -1.33 -3.35 15.11
C GLY A 111 -1.63 -1.86 14.96
N ASP A 112 -2.65 -1.44 15.70
CA ASP A 112 -3.16 -0.08 15.67
C ASP A 112 -2.29 0.91 16.47
N GLY A 113 -2.59 2.20 16.35
CA GLY A 113 -1.93 3.28 17.10
C GLY A 113 -0.90 4.07 16.31
N LEU A 114 -0.58 3.65 15.09
CA LEU A 114 0.31 4.39 14.18
C LEU A 114 -0.42 5.25 13.16
N GLY A 115 -1.75 5.13 13.11
CA GLY A 115 -2.57 5.88 12.18
C GLY A 115 -2.21 5.58 10.73
N LEU A 116 -1.93 4.31 10.39
CA LEU A 116 -1.66 3.92 9.01
C LEU A 116 -2.86 4.25 8.15
N THR A 117 -2.64 4.55 6.86
CA THR A 117 -3.69 5.09 5.99
C THR A 117 -3.87 4.38 4.67
N HIS A 118 -2.78 3.98 4.01
CA HIS A 118 -2.85 3.46 2.64
C HIS A 118 -1.61 2.70 2.19
N GLY A 119 -0.46 3.38 2.05
CA GLY A 119 0.71 2.83 1.38
C GLY A 119 1.30 1.61 2.09
N ILE A 120 1.66 0.61 1.30
CA ILE A 120 2.33 -0.63 1.72
C ILE A 120 3.30 -1.04 0.62
N GLU A 121 4.54 -1.34 0.99
CA GLU A 121 5.59 -1.78 0.07
C GLU A 121 6.52 -2.79 0.76
N TYR A 122 7.27 -3.54 -0.04
CA TYR A 122 8.26 -4.50 0.45
C TYR A 122 9.62 -4.26 -0.20
N LEU A 123 10.61 -3.87 0.60
CA LEU A 123 12.00 -3.78 0.21
C LEU A 123 12.67 -5.14 0.40
N ARG A 124 13.27 -5.67 -0.66
CA ARG A 124 13.90 -6.98 -0.61
C ARG A 124 15.23 -6.93 0.15
N PRO A 125 15.63 -8.02 0.83
CA PRO A 125 16.87 -8.07 1.62
C PRO A 125 18.11 -7.62 0.82
N GLU A 126 18.24 -8.05 -0.43
CA GLU A 126 19.38 -7.71 -1.29
C GLU A 126 19.47 -6.22 -1.67
N ASN A 127 18.39 -5.46 -1.45
CA ASN A 127 18.30 -4.03 -1.72
C ASN A 127 18.26 -3.19 -0.43
N ASN A 128 18.42 -3.81 0.74
CA ASN A 128 18.41 -3.10 2.01
C ASN A 128 19.59 -2.11 2.10
N PRO A 129 19.34 -0.80 2.25
CA PRO A 129 20.41 0.21 2.25
C PRO A 129 21.28 0.19 3.51
N ARG A 130 20.86 -0.51 4.58
CA ARG A 130 21.69 -0.73 5.78
C ARG A 130 22.68 -1.88 5.61
N GLY A 131 22.61 -2.63 4.51
CA GLY A 131 23.47 -3.78 4.26
C GLY A 131 23.16 -5.01 5.12
N GLU A 132 22.00 -5.02 5.78
CA GLU A 132 21.50 -6.17 6.53
C GLU A 132 20.86 -7.17 5.56
N ASN A 133 20.96 -8.47 5.86
CA ASN A 133 20.34 -9.53 5.04
C ASN A 133 18.87 -9.76 5.43
N GLU A 134 18.11 -8.69 5.56
CA GLU A 134 16.71 -8.69 5.97
C GLU A 134 15.91 -7.70 5.12
N GLY A 135 14.70 -8.09 4.73
CA GLY A 135 13.79 -7.24 3.95
C GLY A 135 13.01 -6.31 4.87
N TRP A 136 12.39 -5.27 4.31
CA TRP A 136 11.54 -4.37 5.09
C TRP A 136 10.13 -4.34 4.57
N ILE A 137 9.16 -4.40 5.49
CA ILE A 137 7.80 -3.95 5.22
C ILE A 137 7.78 -2.44 5.45
N LEU A 138 7.35 -1.68 4.45
CA LEU A 138 7.13 -0.23 4.58
C LEU A 138 5.64 0.06 4.59
N ALA A 139 5.17 0.84 5.56
CA ALA A 139 3.79 1.29 5.61
C ALA A 139 3.71 2.77 6.00
N SER A 140 2.70 3.47 5.48
CA SER A 140 2.58 4.91 5.68
C SER A 140 1.37 5.31 6.50
N SER A 141 1.59 6.16 7.49
CA SER A 141 0.56 7.05 8.03
C SER A 141 0.39 8.28 7.12
N ASP A 142 -0.36 9.26 7.58
CA ASP A 142 -0.51 10.55 6.91
C ASP A 142 0.65 11.51 7.17
N THR A 143 1.58 11.15 8.06
CA THR A 143 2.74 11.97 8.47
C THR A 143 4.07 11.30 8.21
N THR A 144 4.10 9.96 8.23
CA THR A 144 5.32 9.17 8.39
C THR A 144 5.28 7.90 7.54
N VAL A 145 6.41 7.58 6.90
CA VAL A 145 6.68 6.23 6.36
C VAL A 145 7.48 5.48 7.40
N TYR A 146 6.89 4.42 7.93
CA TYR A 146 7.53 3.49 8.83
C TYR A 146 8.09 2.30 8.06
N ALA A 147 9.13 1.68 8.61
CA ALA A 147 9.62 0.39 8.15
C ALA A 147 9.83 -0.55 9.34
N TRP A 148 9.60 -1.83 9.07
CA TRP A 148 9.87 -2.95 9.98
C TRP A 148 10.77 -3.94 9.28
N PRO A 149 11.83 -4.43 9.95
CA PRO A 149 12.53 -5.62 9.50
C PRO A 149 11.57 -6.80 9.41
N TYR A 150 11.68 -7.59 8.34
CA TYR A 150 10.80 -8.72 8.06
C TYR A 150 11.53 -9.79 7.24
N ALA A 151 11.56 -11.01 7.78
CA ALA A 151 12.00 -12.18 7.05
C ALA A 151 10.88 -12.69 6.13
N LEU A 152 11.19 -12.91 4.86
CA LEU A 152 10.19 -13.33 3.87
C LEU A 152 9.56 -14.68 4.27
N GLY A 153 8.22 -14.70 4.38
CA GLY A 153 7.45 -15.89 4.77
C GLY A 153 7.37 -16.12 6.27
N GLU A 154 7.92 -15.22 7.09
CA GLU A 154 7.74 -15.27 8.53
C GLU A 154 6.27 -15.00 8.88
N ARG A 155 5.68 -15.95 9.62
CA ARG A 155 4.31 -15.89 10.15
C ARG A 155 4.42 -15.83 11.66
N LEU A 156 4.07 -14.69 12.23
CA LEU A 156 4.26 -14.40 13.65
C LEU A 156 2.95 -14.51 14.44
N ASP A 157 3.06 -14.98 15.68
CA ASP A 157 1.98 -14.93 16.67
C ASP A 157 1.95 -13.57 17.42
N GLU A 158 2.99 -12.75 17.26
CA GLU A 158 3.15 -11.42 17.83
C GLU A 158 3.46 -10.37 16.74
N GLU A 159 3.25 -9.09 17.05
CA GLU A 159 3.55 -8.00 16.12
C GLU A 159 5.06 -7.83 15.88
N LEU A 160 5.43 -7.28 14.72
CA LEU A 160 6.81 -7.00 14.37
C LEU A 160 7.46 -5.98 15.30
N GLY A 161 8.65 -6.33 15.80
CA GLY A 161 9.54 -5.42 16.50
C GLY A 161 10.37 -4.54 15.56
N GLY A 162 11.34 -3.81 16.13
CA GLY A 162 12.39 -3.14 15.33
C GLY A 162 11.96 -1.97 14.45
N ARG A 163 10.73 -1.45 14.61
CA ARG A 163 10.21 -0.32 13.81
C ARG A 163 11.13 0.90 13.82
N PHE A 164 11.35 1.48 12.64
CA PHE A 164 11.99 2.80 12.49
C PHE A 164 11.27 3.66 11.44
N VAL A 165 11.68 4.92 11.34
CA VAL A 165 11.11 5.90 10.40
C VAL A 165 12.02 6.08 9.19
N VAL A 166 11.44 5.98 7.99
CA VAL A 166 12.13 6.19 6.71
C VAL A 166 11.93 7.62 6.20
N VAL A 167 10.69 8.09 6.21
CA VAL A 167 10.32 9.45 5.76
C VAL A 167 9.42 10.08 6.80
N SER A 168 9.61 11.36 7.06
CA SER A 168 8.81 12.15 8.01
C SER A 168 8.31 13.45 7.37
N ASN A 169 7.56 14.27 8.12
CA ASN A 169 7.08 15.58 7.71
C ASN A 169 6.12 15.59 6.50
N MET A 170 5.30 14.54 6.35
CA MET A 170 4.26 14.45 5.30
C MET A 170 2.88 14.99 5.75
N ASN A 171 2.86 15.74 6.86
CA ASN A 171 1.75 15.94 7.79
C ASN A 171 0.40 16.35 7.17
N ALA A 172 -0.43 15.38 6.72
CA ALA A 172 -1.73 15.67 6.12
C ALA A 172 -2.64 16.49 7.02
N ARG A 173 -2.59 16.26 8.33
CA ARG A 173 -3.52 16.87 9.30
C ARG A 173 -3.03 18.17 9.92
N SER A 174 -1.90 18.72 9.47
CA SER A 174 -1.41 20.01 9.95
C SER A 174 -2.22 21.16 9.36
N ASN A 175 -2.68 22.08 10.20
CA ASN A 175 -3.30 23.35 9.77
C ASN A 175 -2.26 24.39 9.32
N ALA A 176 -0.97 24.09 9.44
CA ALA A 176 0.08 24.91 8.86
C ALA A 176 0.00 24.80 7.32
N GLU A 177 -0.05 25.96 6.65
CA GLU A 177 -0.32 26.10 5.21
C GLU A 177 0.65 25.31 4.32
N ASP A 178 1.78 24.85 4.84
CA ASP A 178 2.88 24.36 4.03
C ASP A 178 2.75 22.87 3.65
N LEU A 179 2.16 21.96 4.42
CA LEU A 179 2.51 20.51 4.21
C LEU A 179 1.37 19.51 4.23
N GLY A 180 0.20 19.96 4.69
CA GLY A 180 -0.91 19.07 4.95
C GLY A 180 -2.00 19.20 3.92
N ALA A 181 -2.47 18.06 3.46
CA ALA A 181 -3.79 17.96 2.86
C ALA A 181 -4.87 18.04 3.95
N PHE A 182 -4.88 19.09 4.78
CA PHE A 182 -5.74 19.15 5.96
C PHE A 182 -7.21 19.13 5.55
N ARG A 183 -7.92 18.08 5.97
CA ARG A 183 -9.29 17.76 5.51
C ARG A 183 -9.41 17.43 4.01
N GLY A 184 -8.30 17.36 3.29
CA GLY A 184 -8.19 16.95 1.88
C GLY A 184 -7.68 15.52 1.73
N HIS A 185 -6.80 15.32 0.76
CA HIS A 185 -6.24 14.03 0.35
C HIS A 185 -5.09 13.55 1.24
N TRP A 186 -5.44 12.83 2.30
CA TRP A 186 -4.59 12.55 3.43
C TRP A 186 -3.81 11.24 3.35
N THR A 187 -3.96 10.47 2.28
CA THR A 187 -3.27 9.21 2.09
C THR A 187 -1.88 9.42 1.51
N ARG A 188 -0.97 8.50 1.80
CA ARG A 188 0.40 8.51 1.27
C ARG A 188 0.61 7.21 0.52
N THR A 189 0.66 7.26 -0.80
CA THR A 189 0.97 6.07 -1.60
C THR A 189 2.47 5.89 -1.65
N LEU A 190 2.92 4.64 -1.47
CA LEU A 190 4.32 4.25 -1.59
C LEU A 190 4.50 3.45 -2.88
N ALA A 191 5.63 3.65 -3.54
CA ALA A 191 6.09 2.77 -4.60
C ALA A 191 7.62 2.69 -4.57
N LEU A 192 8.17 1.49 -4.66
CA LEU A 192 9.62 1.28 -4.83
C LEU A 192 9.96 1.13 -6.30
N SER A 193 11.05 1.75 -6.76
CA SER A 193 11.52 1.56 -8.14
C SER A 193 11.74 0.08 -8.45
N PRO A 194 11.43 -0.38 -9.67
CA PRO A 194 11.64 -1.77 -10.05
C PRO A 194 13.14 -2.12 -10.06
N GLY A 195 13.45 -3.41 -9.99
CA GLY A 195 14.84 -3.87 -9.96
C GLY A 195 15.49 -3.62 -8.60
N ASP A 196 16.41 -2.67 -8.53
CA ASP A 196 17.25 -2.42 -7.36
C ASP A 196 16.55 -1.70 -6.20
N GLN A 197 15.27 -1.31 -6.36
CA GLN A 197 14.48 -0.60 -5.35
C GLN A 197 15.19 0.63 -4.77
N ARG A 198 16.08 1.25 -5.56
CA ARG A 198 16.86 2.41 -5.14
C ARG A 198 15.99 3.57 -4.68
N TYR A 199 14.91 3.84 -5.39
CA TYR A 199 14.07 5.01 -5.11
C TYR A 199 12.77 4.61 -4.43
N LEU A 200 12.48 5.23 -3.29
CA LEU A 200 11.15 5.23 -2.68
C LEU A 200 10.39 6.47 -3.17
N TYR A 201 9.27 6.25 -3.83
CA TYR A 201 8.32 7.27 -4.25
C TYR A 201 7.22 7.40 -3.20
N VAL A 202 6.90 8.64 -2.86
CA VAL A 202 5.82 8.98 -1.92
C VAL A 202 4.91 9.99 -2.59
N SER A 203 3.64 9.63 -2.77
CA SER A 203 2.59 10.52 -3.27
C SER A 203 1.94 11.29 -2.13
N VAL A 204 1.81 12.61 -2.29
CA VAL A 204 1.02 13.49 -1.43
C VAL A 204 -0.01 14.21 -2.31
N GLY A 205 -1.28 14.10 -1.92
CA GLY A 205 -2.36 14.82 -2.58
C GLY A 205 -2.58 16.23 -2.04
N SER A 206 -3.48 16.96 -2.69
CA SER A 206 -3.85 18.34 -2.39
C SER A 206 -4.69 18.49 -1.11
N ALA A 207 -4.78 19.73 -0.61
CA ALA A 207 -5.64 20.07 0.54
C ALA A 207 -7.15 20.09 0.21
N GLY A 208 -7.52 20.04 -1.07
CA GLY A 208 -8.91 20.02 -1.48
C GLY A 208 -9.07 19.79 -2.97
N ASN A 209 -10.30 19.94 -3.46
CA ASN A 209 -10.59 19.68 -4.87
C ASN A 209 -9.83 20.61 -5.83
N VAL A 210 -9.64 21.86 -5.41
CA VAL A 210 -8.80 22.85 -6.08
C VAL A 210 -7.85 23.37 -5.02
N ASP A 211 -6.56 23.29 -5.34
CA ASP A 211 -5.50 23.81 -4.50
C ASP A 211 -4.91 25.06 -5.16
N ASN A 212 -4.51 26.04 -4.36
CA ASN A 212 -4.02 27.32 -4.89
C ASN A 212 -2.59 27.21 -5.44
N ASP A 213 -1.87 26.15 -5.06
CA ASP A 213 -0.54 25.82 -5.52
C ASP A 213 -0.35 24.29 -5.60
N SER A 214 0.74 23.88 -6.25
CA SER A 214 1.12 22.47 -6.39
C SER A 214 2.01 21.96 -5.24
N TYR A 215 2.30 22.76 -4.21
CA TYR A 215 3.31 22.44 -3.20
C TYR A 215 3.05 21.10 -2.49
N ARG A 216 1.78 20.78 -2.25
CA ARG A 216 1.33 19.50 -1.67
C ARG A 216 1.15 18.42 -2.73
N SER A 217 0.55 18.78 -3.85
CA SER A 217 0.08 17.95 -4.96
C SER A 217 1.23 17.37 -5.80
N ARG A 218 2.00 16.43 -5.24
CA ARG A 218 3.24 15.93 -5.85
C ARG A 218 3.62 14.53 -5.43
N ILE A 219 4.43 13.92 -6.29
CA ILE A 219 5.23 12.75 -5.96
C ILE A 219 6.65 13.21 -5.71
N ARG A 220 7.19 12.86 -4.55
CA ARG A 220 8.62 13.00 -4.27
C ARG A 220 9.28 11.64 -4.23
N ARG A 221 10.56 11.59 -4.57
CA ARG A 221 11.37 10.38 -4.45
C ARG A 221 12.60 10.59 -3.59
N PHE A 222 12.99 9.52 -2.91
CA PHE A 222 14.14 9.46 -2.01
C PHE A 222 15.07 8.34 -2.47
N ASP A 223 16.36 8.63 -2.61
CA ASP A 223 17.37 7.61 -2.89
C ASP A 223 17.68 6.88 -1.58
N LEU A 224 17.16 5.66 -1.42
CA LEU A 224 17.34 4.88 -0.20
C LEU A 224 18.82 4.58 0.07
N ARG A 225 19.70 4.60 -0.94
CA ARG A 225 21.14 4.38 -0.76
C ARG A 225 21.84 5.49 0.02
N THR A 226 21.23 6.68 0.10
CA THR A 226 21.76 7.80 0.88
C THR A 226 21.16 7.86 2.28
N MET A 227 20.37 6.85 2.67
CA MET A 227 19.76 6.80 4.00
C MET A 227 20.86 6.68 5.06
N VAL A 228 20.73 7.49 6.11
CA VAL A 228 21.58 7.41 7.31
C VAL A 228 20.73 6.88 8.45
N GLU A 229 21.21 5.83 9.12
CA GLU A 229 20.50 5.24 10.25
C GLU A 229 20.21 6.29 11.34
N GLY A 230 19.00 6.24 11.89
CA GLY A 230 18.53 7.22 12.88
C GLY A 230 18.18 8.60 12.33
N THR A 231 18.40 8.86 11.04
CA THR A 231 18.08 10.13 10.38
C THR A 231 17.09 9.90 9.24
N PRO A 232 15.77 10.00 9.49
CA PRO A 232 14.77 9.88 8.43
C PRO A 232 14.95 10.95 7.36
N PHE A 233 14.50 10.64 6.14
CA PHE A 233 14.32 11.67 5.13
C PHE A 233 13.25 12.67 5.59
N ASP A 234 13.51 13.96 5.39
CA ASP A 234 12.46 14.97 5.44
C ASP A 234 11.76 14.97 4.08
N PHE A 235 10.43 14.76 4.08
CA PHE A 235 9.67 14.78 2.85
C PHE A 235 9.89 16.05 2.02
N ARG A 236 10.08 17.20 2.66
CA ARG A 236 10.27 18.50 2.00
C ARG A 236 11.51 18.57 1.13
N GLU A 237 12.55 17.83 1.52
CA GLU A 237 13.85 17.80 0.86
C GLU A 237 13.94 16.69 -0.19
N GLY A 238 12.92 15.84 -0.32
CA GLY A 238 12.85 14.82 -1.35
C GLY A 238 12.85 15.42 -2.75
N GLU A 239 13.45 14.75 -3.72
CA GLU A 239 13.43 15.20 -5.10
C GLU A 239 11.98 15.25 -5.62
N VAL A 240 11.55 16.40 -6.14
CA VAL A 240 10.23 16.52 -6.80
C VAL A 240 10.29 15.74 -8.10
N PHE A 241 9.65 14.57 -8.11
CA PHE A 241 9.62 13.71 -9.28
C PHE A 241 8.52 14.12 -10.26
N ALA A 242 7.35 14.45 -9.72
CA ALA A 242 6.21 14.96 -10.48
C ALA A 242 5.38 15.90 -9.61
N ASP A 243 4.78 16.92 -10.22
CA ASP A 243 4.10 18.03 -9.53
C ASP A 243 2.77 18.37 -10.23
N GLY A 244 1.86 19.04 -9.53
CA GLY A 244 0.53 19.37 -10.04
C GLY A 244 -0.45 18.17 -10.03
N LEU A 245 -0.18 17.22 -9.14
CA LEU A 245 -0.83 15.92 -9.00
C LEU A 245 -1.85 15.99 -7.85
N ARG A 246 -3.14 16.18 -8.18
CA ARG A 246 -4.21 16.46 -7.18
C ARG A 246 -4.31 15.36 -6.13
N ASN A 247 -4.32 14.08 -6.53
CA ASN A 247 -4.48 12.94 -5.60
C ASN A 247 -4.14 11.59 -6.24
N GLU A 248 -2.87 11.40 -6.57
CA GLU A 248 -2.37 10.23 -7.29
C GLU A 248 -2.20 9.07 -6.29
N VAL A 249 -3.33 8.42 -5.97
CA VAL A 249 -3.40 7.31 -5.01
C VAL A 249 -2.94 6.00 -5.62
N GLY A 250 -3.15 5.80 -6.93
CA GLY A 250 -2.61 4.66 -7.66
C GLY A 250 -1.22 4.98 -8.22
N LEU A 251 -0.21 4.19 -7.86
CA LEU A 251 1.11 4.25 -8.48
C LEU A 251 1.54 2.85 -8.90
N ALA A 252 2.02 2.73 -10.13
CA ALA A 252 2.60 1.50 -10.66
C ALA A 252 3.76 1.81 -11.61
N PHE A 253 4.65 0.84 -11.80
CA PHE A 253 5.68 0.93 -12.82
C PHE A 253 5.31 0.07 -14.03
N ASP A 254 5.57 0.59 -15.22
CA ASP A 254 5.59 -0.23 -16.43
C ASP A 254 6.90 -1.03 -16.54
N ALA A 255 6.97 -1.91 -17.54
CA ALA A 255 8.14 -2.74 -17.77
C ALA A 255 9.40 -1.96 -18.21
N ALA A 256 9.24 -0.73 -18.70
CA ALA A 256 10.34 0.17 -19.07
C ALA A 256 10.82 1.03 -17.89
N GLY A 257 10.18 0.92 -16.72
CA GLY A 257 10.49 1.72 -15.54
C GLY A 257 9.80 3.09 -15.52
N GLY A 258 8.86 3.35 -16.44
CA GLY A 258 7.98 4.50 -16.40
C GLY A 258 6.99 4.40 -15.24
N VAL A 259 6.72 5.53 -14.56
CA VAL A 259 5.71 5.61 -13.49
C VAL A 259 4.35 5.94 -14.10
N LEU A 260 3.36 5.11 -13.81
CA LEU A 260 1.96 5.32 -14.13
C LEU A 260 1.21 5.76 -12.87
N GLY A 261 0.45 6.84 -13.00
CA GLY A 261 -0.39 7.39 -11.93
C GLY A 261 -1.88 7.17 -12.18
N GLY A 262 -2.64 6.92 -11.12
CA GLY A 262 -4.09 6.90 -11.10
C GLY A 262 -4.61 7.87 -10.04
N GLU A 263 -5.38 8.87 -10.46
CA GLU A 263 -6.00 9.87 -9.60
C GLU A 263 -7.32 9.35 -8.97
N ASN A 264 -7.67 9.88 -7.78
CA ASN A 264 -8.87 9.52 -7.02
C ASN A 264 -9.58 10.76 -6.45
#